data_AF-A0AAT9HSP7-F1
#
_entry.id   AF-A0AAT9HSP7-F1
#
_cell.length_a   1.000
_cell.length_b   1.000
_cell.length_c   1.000
_cell.angle_alpha   90.00
_cell.angle_beta   90.00
_cell.angle_gamma   90.00
#
_symmetry.space_group_name_H-M   'P 1'
#
loop_
_entity.id
_entity.type
_entity.pdbx_description
1 polymer ?
#
loop_
_entity_poly.entity_id
_entity_poly.type
_entity_poly.pdbx_seq_one_letter_code
_entity_poly.pdbx_strand_id
1 'polypeptide(L)'
;MAFKKLLASLGAGGASVETVLHEVNVVPGGVVQGEVRIQGGSVNQQIEGLSVGLQAKVEVESGDQEYKQDIEFTKSSLGGAFELQAGAVHAVPFGLEIPVGDADHDDRRAGAARDEHRGEHRTGDRACGGLQ
;
A
#
# COMPACT_ATOMS: atom_id res chain seq x y z
N MET A 1 -3.51 -25.50 18.18
CA MET A 1 -3.93 -26.34 17.04
C MET A 1 -3.48 -25.70 15.73
N ALA A 2 -2.80 -26.45 14.86
CA ALA A 2 -2.24 -25.94 13.60
C ALA A 2 -3.29 -25.37 12.62
N PHE A 3 -4.51 -25.93 12.64
CA PHE A 3 -5.61 -25.50 11.77
C PHE A 3 -6.01 -24.03 11.96
N LYS A 4 -6.02 -23.54 13.21
CA LYS A 4 -6.34 -22.13 13.52
C LYS A 4 -5.29 -21.16 12.96
N LYS A 5 -4.00 -21.56 12.97
CA LYS A 5 -2.91 -20.77 12.39
C LYS A 5 -3.02 -20.69 10.86
N LEU A 6 -3.37 -21.81 10.21
CA LEU A 6 -3.55 -21.86 8.75
C LEU A 6 -4.74 -20.99 8.30
N LEU A 7 -5.88 -21.04 9.01
CA LEU A 7 -7.04 -20.19 8.68
C LEU A 7 -6.76 -18.70 8.92
N ALA A 8 -6.06 -18.36 10.01
CA ALA A 8 -5.65 -16.99 10.27
C ALA A 8 -4.72 -16.45 9.18
N SER A 9 -3.79 -17.27 8.66
CA SER A 9 -2.93 -16.88 7.53
C SER A 9 -3.68 -16.70 6.20
N LEU A 10 -4.89 -17.27 6.08
CA LEU A 10 -5.78 -17.09 4.93
C LEU A 10 -6.78 -15.93 5.15
N GLY A 11 -6.58 -15.10 6.17
CA GLY A 11 -7.40 -13.93 6.48
C GLY A 11 -8.59 -14.20 7.41
N ALA A 12 -8.86 -15.47 7.78
CA ALA A 12 -9.95 -15.82 8.68
C ALA A 12 -9.50 -15.81 10.14
N GLY A 13 -9.85 -14.75 10.88
CA GLY A 13 -9.54 -14.63 12.32
C GLY A 13 -8.11 -14.18 12.61
N GLY A 14 -7.49 -13.46 11.67
CA GLY A 14 -6.26 -12.70 11.86
C GLY A 14 -6.48 -11.40 12.63
N ALA A 15 -5.44 -10.57 12.75
CA ALA A 15 -5.56 -9.27 13.40
C ALA A 15 -6.43 -8.32 12.56
N SER A 16 -7.21 -7.47 13.22
CA SER A 16 -7.88 -6.34 12.56
C SER A 16 -7.15 -5.05 12.91
N VAL A 17 -7.20 -4.11 11.97
CA VAL A 17 -6.58 -2.78 12.12
C VAL A 17 -7.65 -1.73 11.87
N GLU A 18 -7.71 -0.74 12.75
CA GLU A 18 -8.60 0.42 12.64
C GLU A 18 -7.78 1.68 12.87
N THR A 19 -7.96 2.68 12.02
CA THR A 19 -7.36 4.01 12.18
C THR A 19 -8.43 4.97 12.68
N VAL A 20 -8.22 5.54 13.87
CA VAL A 20 -9.16 6.48 14.49
C VAL A 20 -8.52 7.86 14.49
N LEU A 21 -9.22 8.84 13.91
CA LEU A 21 -8.74 10.21 13.89
C LEU A 21 -9.16 10.96 15.16
N HIS A 22 -8.23 11.76 15.68
CA HIS A 22 -8.42 12.93 16.54
C HIS A 22 -9.64 13.73 16.16
N GLU A 23 -9.52 14.29 14.96
CA GLU A 23 -10.51 15.15 14.36
C GLU A 23 -10.65 14.84 12.87
N VAL A 24 -11.86 14.99 12.36
CA VAL A 24 -12.19 14.64 10.98
C VAL A 24 -11.79 15.72 9.98
N ASN A 25 -11.49 16.93 10.46
CA ASN A 25 -11.15 18.08 9.62
C ASN A 25 -9.74 18.56 9.94
N VAL A 26 -8.96 18.81 8.89
CA VAL A 26 -7.62 19.39 8.95
C VAL A 26 -7.47 20.37 7.78
N VAL A 27 -6.64 21.38 7.95
CA VAL A 27 -6.30 22.34 6.88
C VAL A 27 -4.95 21.98 6.25
N PRO A 28 -4.69 22.39 4.99
CA PRO A 28 -3.36 22.27 4.40
C PRO A 28 -2.27 22.89 5.29
N GLY A 29 -1.12 22.21 5.41
CA GLY A 29 -0.06 22.58 6.35
C GLY A 29 -0.34 22.20 7.81
N GLY A 30 -1.51 21.65 8.11
CA GLY A 30 -1.87 21.16 9.44
C GLY A 30 -1.32 19.76 9.72
N VAL A 31 -1.71 19.21 10.88
CA VAL A 31 -1.34 17.85 11.30
C VAL A 31 -2.62 17.05 11.58
N VAL A 32 -2.76 15.91 10.93
CA VAL A 32 -3.75 14.89 11.29
C VAL A 32 -3.21 14.11 12.47
N GLN A 33 -3.95 14.10 13.56
CA GLN A 33 -3.63 13.30 14.73
C GLN A 33 -4.62 12.14 14.84
N GLY A 34 -4.17 11.02 15.37
CA GLY A 34 -5.01 9.86 15.59
C GLY A 34 -4.24 8.73 16.23
N GLU A 35 -4.85 7.55 16.19
CA GLU A 35 -4.23 6.31 16.60
C GLU A 35 -4.60 5.17 15.66
N VAL A 36 -3.66 4.26 15.48
CA VAL A 36 -3.93 2.97 14.85
C VAL A 36 -4.14 1.94 15.94
N ARG A 37 -5.34 1.35 15.97
CA ARG A 37 -5.72 0.28 16.88
C ARG A 37 -5.61 -1.05 16.16
N ILE A 38 -4.82 -1.95 16.73
CA ILE A 38 -4.60 -3.30 16.24
C ILE A 38 -5.20 -4.27 17.25
N GLN A 39 -6.17 -5.06 16.82
CA GLN A 39 -6.80 -6.10 17.63
C GLN A 39 -6.28 -7.47 17.18
N GLY A 40 -5.65 -8.18 18.10
CA GLY A 40 -5.14 -9.53 17.89
C GLY A 40 -6.28 -10.50 17.61
N GLY A 41 -6.06 -11.37 16.63
CA GLY A 41 -7.00 -12.41 16.23
C GLY A 41 -6.98 -13.61 17.18
N SER A 42 -7.33 -14.78 16.65
CA SER A 42 -7.46 -16.01 17.45
C SER A 42 -6.13 -16.72 17.79
N VAL A 43 -5.01 -16.21 17.27
CA VAL A 43 -3.65 -16.73 17.46
C VAL A 43 -2.67 -15.56 17.54
N ASN A 44 -1.50 -15.81 18.14
CA ASN A 44 -0.39 -14.87 18.11
C ASN A 44 0.07 -14.61 16.67
N GLN A 45 0.40 -13.36 16.36
CA GLN A 45 0.80 -12.92 15.03
C GLN A 45 2.07 -12.07 15.13
N GLN A 46 3.00 -12.30 14.22
CA GLN A 46 4.15 -11.42 14.06
C GLN A 46 3.74 -10.24 13.18
N ILE A 47 3.80 -9.03 13.74
CA ILE A 47 3.68 -7.79 12.97
C ILE A 47 5.10 -7.41 12.55
N GLU A 48 5.30 -7.10 11.27
CA GLU A 48 6.61 -6.73 10.71
C GLU A 48 6.88 -5.23 10.81
N GLY A 49 5.83 -4.43 10.73
CA GLY A 49 5.90 -2.98 10.86
C GLY A 49 4.53 -2.36 10.75
N LEU A 50 4.45 -1.10 11.16
CA LEU A 50 3.25 -0.30 11.06
C LEU A 50 3.56 1.02 10.36
N SER A 51 2.72 1.43 9.43
CA SER A 51 2.85 2.72 8.77
C SER A 51 1.48 3.36 8.56
N VAL A 52 1.46 4.69 8.56
CA VAL A 52 0.30 5.49 8.17
C VAL A 52 0.68 6.33 6.96
N GLY A 53 -0.25 6.49 6.02
CA GLY A 53 -0.03 7.28 4.82
C GLY A 53 -1.23 8.16 4.48
N LEU A 54 -0.95 9.27 3.79
CA LEU A 54 -1.95 10.15 3.22
C LEU A 54 -2.07 9.81 1.73
N GLN A 55 -3.26 9.38 1.33
CA GLN A 55 -3.59 9.10 -0.06
C GLN A 55 -4.85 9.85 -0.45
N ALA A 56 -4.89 10.42 -1.65
CA ALA A 56 -6.11 10.95 -2.25
C ALA A 56 -6.40 10.25 -3.58
N LYS A 57 -7.68 10.20 -3.92
CA LYS A 57 -8.13 9.81 -5.26
C LYS A 57 -8.38 11.08 -6.06
N VAL A 58 -7.58 11.31 -7.09
CA VAL A 58 -7.72 12.47 -7.97
C VAL A 58 -8.33 12.05 -9.30
N GLU A 59 -9.04 12.97 -9.93
CA GLU A 59 -9.50 12.85 -11.31
C GLU A 59 -8.46 13.52 -12.21
N VAL A 60 -7.97 12.77 -13.20
CA VAL A 60 -6.99 13.25 -14.17
C VAL A 60 -7.70 13.37 -15.52
N GLU A 61 -7.71 14.58 -16.05
CA GLU A 61 -8.18 14.88 -17.40
C GLU A 61 -7.01 14.76 -18.38
N SER A 62 -7.15 13.91 -19.39
CA SER A 62 -6.19 13.80 -20.49
C SER A 62 -6.92 13.76 -21.83
N GLY A 63 -7.05 14.92 -22.47
CA GLY A 63 -7.78 15.06 -23.73
C GLY A 63 -9.28 14.80 -23.53
N ASP A 64 -9.84 13.84 -24.27
CA ASP A 64 -11.26 13.45 -24.18
C ASP A 64 -11.52 12.34 -23.14
N GLN A 65 -10.53 12.00 -22.31
CA GLN A 65 -10.62 10.92 -21.32
C GLN A 65 -10.39 11.42 -19.89
N GLU A 66 -11.28 11.02 -18.99
CA GLU A 66 -11.15 11.18 -17.55
C GLU A 66 -10.85 9.82 -16.91
N TYR A 67 -9.83 9.77 -16.05
CA TYR A 67 -9.56 8.59 -15.23
C TYR A 67 -9.23 8.97 -13.79
N LYS A 68 -9.53 8.06 -12.85
CA LYS A 68 -9.23 8.24 -11.43
C LYS A 68 -7.90 7.61 -11.10
N GLN A 69 -7.05 8.35 -10.40
CA GLN A 69 -5.75 7.89 -9.93
C GLN A 69 -5.65 8.05 -8.42
N ASP A 70 -5.10 7.03 -7.76
CA ASP A 70 -4.71 7.10 -6.36
C ASP A 70 -3.29 7.69 -6.26
N ILE A 71 -3.13 8.77 -5.49
CA ILE A 71 -1.86 9.46 -5.25
C ILE A 71 -1.53 9.39 -3.76
N GLU A 72 -0.37 8.81 -3.42
CA GLU A 72 0.20 8.82 -2.07
C GLU A 72 1.07 10.06 -1.90
N PHE A 73 0.74 10.92 -0.94
CA PHE A 73 1.48 12.14 -0.65
C PHE A 73 2.62 11.90 0.33
N THR A 74 2.35 11.08 1.35
CA THR A 74 3.32 10.80 2.41
C THR A 74 3.00 9.46 3.06
N LYS A 75 4.05 8.83 3.59
CA LYS A 75 3.99 7.61 4.37
C LYS A 75 5.00 7.71 5.51
N SER A 76 4.53 7.47 6.72
CA SER A 76 5.32 7.52 7.94
C SER A 76 5.27 6.18 8.67
N SER A 77 6.43 5.70 9.14
CA SER A 77 6.52 4.49 9.96
C SER A 77 6.16 4.82 11.41
N LEU A 78 5.24 4.06 11.99
CA LEU A 78 4.75 4.22 13.36
C LEU A 78 5.42 3.25 14.35
N GLY A 79 6.12 2.24 13.83
CA GLY A 79 6.73 1.21 14.66
C GLY A 79 7.31 0.06 13.84
N GLY A 80 8.24 -0.65 14.47
CA GLY A 80 8.89 -1.83 13.90
C GLY A 80 8.17 -3.14 14.26
N ALA A 81 8.86 -4.24 14.03
CA ALA A 81 8.31 -5.57 14.25
C ALA A 81 8.00 -5.84 15.74
N PHE A 82 6.87 -6.50 16.01
CA PHE A 82 6.48 -6.97 17.34
C PHE A 82 5.55 -8.18 17.27
N GLU A 83 5.50 -8.99 18.32
CA GLU A 83 4.53 -10.09 18.43
C GLU A 83 3.23 -9.57 19.06
N LEU A 84 2.14 -9.62 18.30
CA LEU A 84 0.80 -9.34 18.80
C LEU A 84 0.19 -10.64 19.33
N GLN A 85 -0.08 -10.66 20.63
CA GLN A 85 -0.71 -11.82 21.28
C GLN A 85 -2.17 -11.98 20.83
N ALA A 86 -2.66 -13.22 20.83
CA ALA A 86 -4.06 -13.52 20.52
C ALA A 86 -5.02 -12.70 21.41
N GLY A 87 -6.00 -12.03 20.81
CA GLY A 87 -6.98 -11.19 21.51
C GLY A 87 -6.45 -9.89 22.12
N ALA A 88 -5.15 -9.59 22.05
CA ALA A 88 -4.60 -8.36 22.62
C ALA A 88 -4.97 -7.12 21.81
N VAL A 89 -5.11 -5.97 22.48
CA VAL A 89 -5.26 -4.66 21.84
C VAL A 89 -3.94 -3.92 21.93
N HIS A 90 -3.50 -3.37 20.80
CA HIS A 90 -2.34 -2.49 20.73
C HIS A 90 -2.72 -1.20 20.01
N ALA A 91 -2.51 -0.05 20.65
CA ALA A 91 -2.82 1.26 20.09
C ALA A 91 -1.52 2.05 19.90
N VAL A 92 -1.34 2.60 18.70
CA VAL A 92 -0.15 3.39 18.33
C VAL A 92 -0.60 4.79 17.90
N PRO A 93 -0.31 5.84 18.69
CA PRO A 93 -0.66 7.20 18.30
C PRO A 93 0.21 7.66 17.13
N PHE A 94 -0.34 8.55 16.30
CA PHE A 94 0.39 9.16 15.19
C PHE A 94 0.04 10.64 15.00
N GLY A 95 0.98 11.34 14.36
CA GLY A 95 0.77 12.64 13.74
C GLY A 95 1.28 12.59 12.30
N LEU A 96 0.46 13.06 11.35
CA LEU A 96 0.80 13.11 9.94
C LEU A 96 0.64 14.53 9.41
N GLU A 97 1.72 15.10 8.91
CA GLU A 97 1.73 16.44 8.32
C GLU A 97 1.00 16.44 6.96
N ILE A 98 0.11 17.40 6.77
CA ILE A 98 -0.59 17.61 5.51
C ILE A 98 0.19 18.62 4.68
N PRO A 99 0.60 18.28 3.45
CA PRO A 99 1.30 19.22 2.58
C PRO A 99 0.50 20.52 2.37
N VAL A 100 1.20 21.66 2.34
CA VAL A 100 0.67 22.88 1.74
C VAL A 100 0.71 22.67 0.22
N GLY A 101 -0.45 22.73 -0.43
CA GLY A 101 -0.64 22.12 -1.75
C GLY A 101 0.29 22.66 -2.84
N ASP A 102 1.07 21.74 -3.41
CA ASP A 102 1.50 21.68 -4.81
C ASP A 102 1.34 20.19 -5.23
N ALA A 103 0.10 19.76 -5.49
CA ALA A 103 -0.20 18.35 -5.82
C ALA A 103 0.34 17.90 -7.20
N ASP A 104 1.03 18.79 -7.92
CA ASP A 104 1.50 18.60 -9.30
C ASP A 104 2.86 17.88 -9.42
N HIS A 105 3.55 17.50 -8.34
CA HIS A 105 4.98 17.16 -8.43
C HIS A 105 5.39 15.68 -8.52
N ASP A 106 4.48 14.69 -8.54
CA ASP A 106 4.90 13.26 -8.55
C ASP A 106 4.51 12.43 -9.78
N ASP A 107 4.36 13.09 -10.94
CA ASP A 107 4.19 12.37 -12.22
C ASP A 107 5.50 11.66 -12.68
N ARG A 108 6.63 11.86 -11.98
CA ARG A 108 7.94 11.31 -12.36
C ARG A 108 8.30 9.95 -11.77
N ARG A 109 7.56 9.40 -10.81
CA ARG A 109 7.86 8.06 -10.26
C ARG A 109 7.02 6.92 -10.85
N ALA A 110 5.87 7.22 -11.45
CA ALA A 110 5.02 6.18 -12.06
C ALA A 110 5.55 5.66 -13.42
N GLY A 111 6.48 6.37 -14.07
CA GLY A 111 7.00 6.03 -15.41
C GLY A 111 8.12 4.97 -15.45
N ALA A 112 8.76 4.63 -14.32
CA ALA A 112 9.98 3.80 -14.33
C ALA A 112 9.74 2.28 -14.33
N ALA A 113 8.49 1.81 -14.29
CA ALA A 113 8.17 0.38 -14.16
C ALA A 113 7.52 -0.27 -15.39
N ARG A 114 7.52 0.39 -16.57
CA ARG A 114 6.79 -0.11 -17.76
C ARG A 114 7.63 -0.38 -19.02
N ASP A 115 8.96 -0.35 -18.96
CA ASP A 115 9.80 -0.51 -20.15
C ASP A 115 10.80 -1.69 -20.11
N GLU A 116 10.34 -2.88 -19.72
CA GLU A 116 11.13 -4.14 -19.83
C GLU A 116 10.43 -5.27 -20.59
N HIS A 117 9.42 -4.97 -21.42
CA HIS A 117 8.82 -6.02 -22.27
C HIS A 117 8.56 -5.57 -23.70
N ARG A 118 9.63 -5.21 -24.41
CA ARG A 118 9.61 -5.21 -25.88
C ARG A 118 10.98 -5.53 -26.46
N GLY A 119 11.23 -6.81 -26.73
CA GLY A 119 12.28 -7.17 -27.67
C GLY A 119 12.72 -8.63 -27.64
N GLU A 120 11.93 -9.54 -28.22
CA GLU A 120 12.48 -10.72 -28.90
C GLU A 120 11.44 -11.37 -29.83
N HIS A 121 11.27 -10.77 -31.01
CA HIS A 121 10.79 -11.47 -32.19
C HIS A 121 11.95 -11.54 -33.19
N ARG A 122 12.69 -12.64 -33.17
CA ARG A 122 13.51 -13.06 -34.32
C ARG A 122 12.95 -14.36 -34.87
N THR A 123 12.16 -14.17 -35.92
CA THR A 123 11.84 -15.14 -36.96
C THR A 123 13.10 -15.68 -37.62
N GLY A 124 13.14 -16.98 -37.90
CA GLY A 124 14.05 -17.52 -38.91
C GLY A 124 14.55 -18.93 -38.67
N ASP A 125 13.67 -19.92 -38.52
CA ASP A 125 14.05 -21.32 -38.72
C ASP A 125 13.44 -21.81 -40.04
N ARG A 126 14.28 -21.86 -41.08
CA ARG A 126 13.98 -22.51 -42.36
C ARG A 126 15.02 -23.61 -42.54
N ALA A 127 14.65 -24.82 -42.13
CA ALA A 127 15.29 -26.04 -42.53
C ALA A 127 14.44 -26.72 -43.62
N CYS A 128 14.87 -26.58 -44.87
CA CYS A 128 14.59 -27.41 -46.05
C CYS A 128 15.79 -27.13 -46.97
N GLY A 129 16.63 -28.05 -47.46
CA GLY A 129 16.58 -29.50 -47.59
C GLY A 129 17.24 -29.81 -48.93
N GLY A 130 18.34 -30.58 -48.93
CA GLY A 130 18.72 -31.54 -49.98
C GLY A 130 19.27 -31.05 -51.34
N LEU A 131 20.38 -31.70 -51.73
CA LEU A 131 20.98 -31.89 -53.08
C LEU A 131 21.46 -30.61 -53.79
N GLN A 132 22.69 -30.49 -54.30
CA GLN A 132 23.59 -31.45 -54.96
C GLN A 132 25.03 -30.95 -54.89
#